data_AF-A0A1X0W9K7-F1
#
_entry.id   AF-A0A1X0W9K7-F1
#
_cell.length_a   1.000
_cell.length_b   1.000
_cell.length_c   1.000
_cell.angle_alpha   90.00
_cell.angle_beta   90.00
_cell.angle_gamma   90.00
#
_symmetry.space_group_name_H-M   'P 1'
#
loop_
_entity.id
_entity.type
_entity.pdbx_description
1 polymer ?
#
loop_
_entity_poly.entity_id
_entity_poly.type
_entity_poly.pdbx_seq_one_letter_code
_entity_poly.pdbx_strand_id
1 'polypeptide(L)' 'MQIFYALLAGLSVGLFFSWLKLPLPAPPTLVGIVGAAGVFLGSVIFRSVAAWLH' A
#
# COMPACT_ATOMS: atom_id res chain seq x y z
N MET A 1 -8.51 -5.34 14.01
CA MET A 1 -7.20 -5.17 14.68
C MET A 1 -6.03 -5.10 13.70
N GLN A 2 -5.99 -5.94 12.65
CA GLN A 2 -4.90 -5.98 11.67
C GLN A 2 -4.67 -4.64 10.94
N ILE A 3 -5.73 -3.93 10.54
CA ILE A 3 -5.64 -2.60 9.89
C ILE A 3 -4.95 -1.57 10.79
N PHE A 4 -5.28 -1.56 12.08
CA PHE A 4 -4.68 -0.66 13.04
C PHE A 4 -3.18 -0.93 13.18
N TYR A 5 -2.78 -2.19 13.31
CA TYR A 5 -1.37 -2.56 13.37
C TYR A 5 -0.60 -2.26 12.08
N ALA A 6 -1.22 -2.46 10.91
CA ALA A 6 -0.61 -2.12 9.63
C ALA A 6 -0.38 -0.61 9.47
N LEU A 7 -1.35 0.21 9.88
CA LEU A 7 -1.23 1.67 9.91
C LEU A 7 -0.08 2.08 10.85
N LEU A 8 -0.06 1.53 12.07
CA LEU A 8 0.95 1.86 13.08
C LEU A 8 2.35 1.47 12.60
N ALA A 9 2.51 0.28 12.02
CA ALA A 9 3.78 -0.16 11.44
C ALA A 9 4.23 0.77 10.30
N GLY A 10 3.34 1.14 9.37
CA GLY A 10 3.65 2.06 8.29
C GLY A 10 4.08 3.44 8.79
N LEU A 11 3.36 3.98 9.79
CA LEU A 11 3.71 5.24 10.46
C LEU A 11 5.08 5.17 11.14
N SER A 12 5.32 4.13 11.94
CA SER A 12 6.58 3.95 12.66
C SER A 12 7.76 3.82 11.70
N VAL A 13 7.65 3.02 10.63
CA VAL A 13 8.70 2.85 9.62
C VAL A 13 8.95 4.16 8.87
N GLY A 14 7.88 4.85 8.44
CA GLY A 14 7.98 6.14 7.76
C GLY A 14 8.71 7.19 8.61
N LEU A 15 8.30 7.33 9.87
CA LEU A 15 8.94 8.25 10.82
C LEU A 15 10.41 7.89 11.09
N PHE A 16 10.70 6.60 11.31
CA PHE A 16 12.06 6.13 11.60
C PHE A 16 13.02 6.37 10.43
N PHE A 17 12.63 6.04 9.21
CA PHE A 17 13.48 6.24 8.03
C PHE A 17 13.66 7.72 7.70
N SER A 18 12.60 8.53 7.86
CA SER A 18 12.67 9.98 7.69
C SER A 18 13.60 10.62 8.71
N TRP A 19 13.56 10.16 9.97
CA TRP A 19 14.46 10.62 11.03
C TRP A 19 15.93 10.29 10.73
N LEU A 20 16.20 9.10 10.20
CA LEU A 20 17.54 8.69 9.77
C LEU A 20 17.98 9.30 8.43
N LYS A 21 17.12 10.07 7.75
CA LYS A 21 17.33 10.60 6.39
C LYS A 21 17.67 9.51 5.38
N LEU A 22 17.14 8.30 5.59
CA LEU A 22 17.31 7.17 4.68
C LEU A 22 16.26 7.23 3.56
N PRO A 23 16.56 6.67 2.38
CA PRO A 23 15.55 6.52 1.34
C PRO A 23 14.37 5.70 1.88
N LEU A 24 13.16 6.17 1.61
CA LEU A 24 11.95 5.49 2.06
C LEU A 24 11.79 4.14 1.34
N PRO A 25 11.40 3.06 2.05
CA PRO A 25 11.16 1.76 1.44
C PRO A 25 9.87 1.71 0.62
N ALA A 26 8.91 2.62 0.90
CA ALA A 26 7.66 2.75 0.17
C ALA A 26 7.79 3.77 -0.99
N PRO A 27 6.90 3.74 -1.99
CA PRO A 27 6.93 4.69 -3.10
C PRO A 27 6.98 6.14 -2.59
N PRO A 28 7.99 6.93 -2.95
CA PRO A 28 8.20 8.26 -2.37
C PRO A 28 7.28 9.34 -2.96
N THR A 29 6.50 9.02 -3.99
CA THR A 29 5.61 9.95 -4.69
C THR A 29 4.15 9.57 -4.51
N LEU A 30 3.28 10.58 -4.48
CA LEU A 30 1.83 10.37 -4.46
C LEU A 30 1.38 9.51 -5.65
N VAL A 31 1.99 9.72 -6.82
CA VAL A 31 1.75 8.92 -8.03
C VAL A 31 2.07 7.43 -7.80
N GLY A 32 3.20 7.13 -7.15
CA GLY A 32 3.58 5.75 -6.83
C GLY A 32 2.61 5.08 -5.86
N ILE A 33 2.12 5.81 -4.84
CA ILE A 33 1.14 5.30 -3.88
C ILE A 33 -0.20 5.02 -4.58
N VAL A 34 -0.69 5.96 -5.40
CA VAL A 34 -1.93 5.80 -6.17
C VAL A 34 -1.81 4.62 -7.15
N GLY A 35 -0.66 4.46 -7.80
CA GLY A 35 -0.38 3.31 -8.66
C GLY A 35 -0.46 1.97 -7.91
N ALA A 36 0.18 1.86 -6.74
CA ALA A 36 0.14 0.66 -5.90
C ALA A 36 -1.29 0.32 -5.43
N ALA A 37 -2.07 1.33 -5.03
CA ALA A 37 -3.48 1.17 -4.68
C ALA A 37 -4.31 0.70 -5.90
N GLY A 38 -4.04 1.25 -7.09
CA GLY A 38 -4.67 0.85 -8.35
C GLY A 38 -4.41 -0.61 -8.72
N VAL A 39 -3.19 -1.12 -8.50
CA VAL A 39 -2.85 -2.54 -8.72
C VAL A 39 -3.69 -3.45 -7.81
N PHE A 40 -3.80 -3.10 -6.52
CA PHE A 40 -4.63 -3.86 -5.59
C PHE A 40 -6.10 -3.86 -6.03
N LEU A 41 -6.67 -2.68 -6.31
CA LEU A 41 -8.05 -2.53 -6.79
C LEU A 41 -8.31 -3.33 -8.08
N GLY A 42 -7.41 -3.23 -9.06
CA GLY A 42 -7.50 -3.98 -10.31
C GLY A 42 -7.54 -5.49 -10.06
N SER A 43 -6.73 -6.00 -9.13
CA SER A 43 -6.73 -7.41 -8.76
C SER A 43 -8.04 -7.86 -8.08
N VAL A 44 -8.65 -7.00 -7.28
CA VAL A 44 -9.97 -7.26 -6.66
C VAL A 44 -11.05 -7.28 -7.72
N ILE A 45 -11.09 -6.29 -8.61
CA ILE A 45 -12.05 -6.22 -9.71
C ILE A 45 -11.94 -7.46 -10.60
N PHE A 46 -10.72 -7.84 -10.99
CA PHE A 46 -10.50 -9.01 -11.82
C PHE A 46 -11.04 -10.29 -11.17
N ARG A 47 -10.74 -10.52 -9.88
CA ARG A 47 -11.26 -11.69 -9.14
C ARG A 47 -12.77 -11.68 -9.03
N SER A 48 -13.37 -10.51 -8.78
CA SER A 48 -14.82 -10.37 -8.75
C SER A 48 -15.41 -10.74 -10.11
N VAL A 49 -14.94 -10.14 -11.21
CA VAL A 49 -15.44 -10.43 -12.57
C VAL A 49 -15.23 -11.90 -12.94
N ALA A 50 -14.06 -12.46 -12.66
CA ALA A 50 -13.76 -13.86 -12.93
C ALA A 50 -14.70 -14.81 -12.18
N ALA A 51 -15.12 -14.46 -10.96
CA ALA A 51 -16.08 -15.24 -10.19
C ALA A 51 -17.50 -15.24 -10.78
N TRP A 52 -17.88 -14.18 -11.52
CA TRP A 52 -19.16 -14.12 -12.25
C TRP A 52 -19.16 -14.86 -13.59
N LEU A 53 -17.97 -15.19 -14.11
CA LEU A 53 -17.79 -15.86 -15.40
C LEU A 53 -17.69 -17.40 -15.28
N HIS A 54 -17.77 -17.94 -14.05
CA HIS A 54 -17.97 -19.36 -13.78
C HIS A 54 -19.45 -19.69 -13.59
#